data_AF-A0A392M1V9-F1
#
_entry.id   AF-A0A392M1V9-F1
#
_cell.length_a   1.000
_cell.length_b   1.000
_cell.length_c   1.000
_cell.angle_alpha   90.00
_cell.angle_beta   90.00
_cell.angle_gamma   90.00
#
_symmetry.space_group_name_H-M   'P 1'
#
loop_
_entity.id
_entity.type
_entity.pdbx_description
1 polymer ?
#
loop_
_entity_poly.entity_id
_entity_poly.type
_entity_poly.pdbx_seq_one_letter_code
_entity_poly.pdbx_strand_id
1 'polypeptide(L)'
;MVRGGLPTRDRLQQKWVPCTDLCPHCETTYENEWHLFISCTKAREVWLRADLWEVVRSLTATAVGFVELIFSALTTLEGERKQDFVMIYIMVFMETAE
;
A
#
# COMPACT_ATOMS: atom_id res chain seq x y z
N MET A 1 -9.52 -11.65 -10.21
CA MET A 1 -9.65 -10.43 -9.38
C MET A 1 -10.59 -10.72 -8.23
N VAL A 2 -10.07 -10.86 -7.01
CA VAL A 2 -10.91 -10.91 -5.81
C VAL A 2 -11.52 -9.52 -5.64
N ARG A 3 -12.85 -9.43 -5.68
CA ARG A 3 -13.61 -8.19 -5.50
C ARG A 3 -13.56 -7.80 -4.02
N GLY A 4 -12.54 -7.05 -3.60
CA GLY A 4 -12.52 -6.53 -2.23
C GLY A 4 -11.16 -6.14 -1.68
N GLY A 5 -10.36 -5.36 -2.42
CA GLY A 5 -9.16 -4.68 -1.90
C GLY A 5 -8.09 -5.57 -1.25
N LEU A 6 -7.04 -4.93 -0.72
CA LEU A 6 -5.99 -5.61 0.07
C LEU A 6 -6.63 -6.31 1.30
N PRO A 7 -6.29 -7.57 1.61
CA PRO A 7 -6.73 -8.30 2.80
C PRO A 7 -6.02 -7.80 4.08
N THR A 8 -6.14 -6.51 4.35
CA THR A 8 -5.53 -5.87 5.51
C THR A 8 -6.16 -6.35 6.83
N ARG A 9 -5.42 -6.28 7.94
CA ARG A 9 -5.88 -6.76 9.25
C ARG A 9 -7.18 -6.10 9.69
N ASP A 10 -7.37 -4.82 9.42
CA ASP A 10 -8.63 -4.13 9.66
C ASP A 10 -9.82 -4.77 8.94
N ARG A 11 -9.65 -5.16 7.67
CA ARG A 11 -10.68 -5.84 6.88
C ARG A 11 -10.90 -7.28 7.32
N LEU A 12 -9.86 -7.95 7.79
CA LEU A 12 -9.97 -9.29 8.39
C LEU A 12 -10.77 -9.23 9.69
N GLN A 13 -10.51 -8.24 10.55
CA GLN A 13 -11.28 -8.04 11.79
C GLN A 13 -12.75 -7.66 11.52
N GLN A 14 -13.02 -6.86 10.49
CA GLN A 14 -14.40 -6.60 10.03
C GLN A 14 -15.15 -7.88 9.61
N LYS A 15 -14.41 -8.94 9.26
CA LYS A 15 -14.94 -10.28 8.94
C LYS A 15 -14.82 -11.26 10.12
N TRP A 16 -14.58 -10.76 11.34
CA TRP A 16 -14.48 -11.54 12.58
C TRP A 16 -13.30 -12.52 12.62
N VAL A 17 -12.27 -12.30 11.80
CA VAL A 17 -11.04 -13.09 11.88
C VAL A 17 -10.22 -12.61 13.09
N PRO A 18 -9.84 -13.51 14.02
CA PRO A 18 -9.01 -13.14 15.15
C PRO A 18 -7.57 -12.86 14.70
N CYS A 19 -7.16 -11.59 14.74
CA CYS A 19 -5.81 -11.15 14.47
C CYS A 19 -5.50 -9.85 15.23
N THR A 20 -4.22 -9.53 15.40
CA THR A 20 -3.79 -8.20 15.86
C THR A 20 -4.22 -7.13 14.86
N ASP A 21 -4.46 -5.92 15.34
CA ASP A 21 -4.72 -4.72 14.54
C ASP A 21 -3.44 -4.01 14.09
N LEU A 22 -2.27 -4.46 14.56
CA LEU A 22 -0.99 -3.85 14.25
C LEU A 22 -0.45 -4.33 12.90
N CYS A 23 0.23 -3.42 12.20
CA CYS A 23 0.92 -3.70 10.96
C CYS A 23 2.03 -4.75 11.18
N PRO A 24 2.09 -5.82 10.36
CA PRO A 24 3.08 -6.90 10.51
C PRO A 24 4.51 -6.45 10.21
N HIS A 25 4.69 -5.30 9.56
CA HIS A 25 6.02 -4.83 9.17
C HIS A 25 6.67 -3.91 10.20
N CYS A 26 5.88 -3.04 10.84
CA CYS A 26 6.40 -2.11 11.84
C CYS A 26 6.00 -2.49 13.28
N GLU A 27 4.95 -3.30 13.46
CA GLU A 27 4.39 -3.75 14.74
C GLU A 27 4.00 -2.62 15.71
N THR A 28 3.93 -1.38 15.23
CA THR A 28 3.73 -0.19 16.08
C THR A 28 2.47 0.61 15.76
N THR A 29 1.85 0.38 14.61
CA THR A 29 0.75 1.21 14.11
C THR A 29 -0.35 0.33 13.53
N TYR A 30 -1.59 0.78 13.69
CA TYR A 30 -2.77 0.14 13.11
C TYR A 30 -2.60 -0.12 11.62
N GLU A 31 -2.89 -1.33 11.18
CA GLU A 31 -2.81 -1.71 9.78
C GLU A 31 -4.06 -1.28 9.03
N ASN A 32 -3.85 -0.42 8.03
CA ASN A 32 -4.78 -0.22 6.94
C ASN A 32 -3.99 -0.06 5.64
N GLU A 33 -4.69 -0.01 4.51
CA GLU A 33 -4.09 0.15 3.20
C GLU A 33 -3.19 1.38 3.07
N TRP A 34 -3.55 2.49 3.71
CA TRP A 34 -2.73 3.71 3.69
C TRP A 34 -1.41 3.54 4.45
N HIS A 35 -1.47 2.97 5.65
CA HIS A 35 -0.29 2.71 6.44
C HIS A 35 0.61 1.69 5.75
N LEU A 36 0.04 0.58 5.31
CA LEU A 36 0.78 -0.52 4.68
C LEU A 36 1.51 -0.07 3.42
N PHE A 37 0.91 0.81 2.60
CA PHE A 37 1.55 1.29 1.36
C PHE A 37 2.39 2.53 1.53
N ILE A 38 2.04 3.46 2.41
CA ILE A 38 2.57 4.84 2.34
C ILE A 38 3.30 5.22 3.62
N SER A 39 2.62 5.16 4.77
CA SER A 39 3.16 5.74 6.01
C SER A 39 3.98 4.77 6.86
N CYS A 40 3.94 3.47 6.56
CA CYS A 40 4.81 2.49 7.20
C CYS A 40 6.28 2.76 6.85
N THR A 41 7.15 2.66 7.86
CA THR A 41 8.60 2.84 7.69
C THR A 41 9.17 1.87 6.68
N LYS A 42 8.72 0.61 6.68
CA LYS A 42 9.13 -0.41 5.70
C LYS A 42 8.63 -0.11 4.29
N ALA A 43 7.40 0.35 4.14
CA ALA A 43 6.87 0.77 2.85
C ALA A 43 7.68 1.94 2.27
N ARG A 44 8.00 2.94 3.09
CA ARG A 44 8.87 4.06 2.69
C ARG A 44 10.24 3.59 2.23
N GLU A 45 10.85 2.63 2.93
CA GLU A 45 12.14 2.07 2.49
C GLU A 45 12.04 1.38 1.11
N VAL A 46 10.95 0.67 0.82
CA VAL A 46 10.70 0.05 -0.50
C VAL A 46 10.63 1.11 -1.59
N TRP A 47 9.86 2.20 -1.37
CA TRP A 47 9.75 3.28 -2.34
C TRP A 47 11.06 4.04 -2.57
N LEU A 48 11.88 4.18 -1.52
CA LEU A 48 13.21 4.77 -1.63
C LEU A 48 14.15 3.89 -2.47
N ARG A 49 14.11 2.56 -2.26
CA ARG A 49 14.92 1.61 -3.05
C ARG A 49 14.48 1.53 -4.51
N ALA A 50 13.20 1.76 -4.79
CA ALA A 50 12.64 1.80 -6.14
C ALA A 50 12.79 3.18 -6.84
N ASP A 51 13.40 4.18 -6.19
CA ASP A 51 13.50 5.55 -6.72
C ASP A 51 12.13 6.19 -7.09
N LEU A 52 11.09 5.81 -6.34
CA LEU A 52 9.71 6.29 -6.54
C LEU A 52 9.19 7.13 -5.37
N TRP A 53 9.94 7.23 -4.26
CA TRP A 53 9.49 7.91 -3.05
C TRP A 53 9.00 9.33 -3.29
N GLU A 54 9.73 10.13 -4.08
CA GLU A 54 9.36 11.52 -4.34
C GLU A 54 8.01 11.63 -5.07
N VAL A 55 7.73 10.73 -6.01
CA VAL A 55 6.44 10.68 -6.71
C VAL A 55 5.33 10.24 -5.77
N VAL A 56 5.55 9.15 -5.03
CA VAL A 56 4.56 8.64 -4.06
C VAL A 56 4.23 9.70 -3.03
N ARG A 57 5.23 10.40 -2.49
CA ARG A 57 5.06 11.51 -1.54
C ARG A 57 4.25 12.65 -2.16
N SER A 58 4.53 13.02 -3.41
CA SER A 58 3.77 14.06 -4.11
C SER A 58 2.30 13.68 -4.32
N LEU A 59 2.03 12.43 -4.73
CA LEU A 59 0.67 11.93 -4.95
C LEU A 59 -0.10 11.83 -3.62
N THR A 60 0.59 11.42 -2.56
CA THR A 60 0.04 11.33 -1.20
C THR A 60 -0.42 12.70 -0.67
N ALA A 61 0.29 13.77 -1.01
CA ALA A 61 -0.04 15.12 -0.55
C ALA A 61 -1.38 15.63 -1.09
N THR A 62 -1.85 15.09 -2.22
CA THR A 62 -3.08 15.51 -2.88
C THR A 62 -4.21 14.48 -2.81
N ALA A 63 -3.90 13.23 -2.48
CA ALA A 63 -4.88 12.15 -2.46
C ALA A 63 -5.81 12.23 -1.24
N VAL A 64 -7.12 12.15 -1.47
CA VAL A 64 -8.16 12.07 -0.44
C VAL A 64 -8.29 10.66 0.13
N GLY A 65 -7.83 9.65 -0.61
CA GLY A 65 -7.82 8.26 -0.15
C GLY A 65 -6.95 7.33 -0.98
N PHE A 66 -6.82 6.09 -0.52
CA PHE A 66 -5.92 5.10 -1.11
C PHE A 66 -6.28 4.78 -2.58
N VAL A 67 -7.57 4.61 -2.89
CA VAL A 67 -8.02 4.32 -4.25
C VAL A 67 -7.64 5.44 -5.21
N GLU A 68 -7.84 6.70 -4.81
CA GLU A 68 -7.47 7.86 -5.63
C GLU A 68 -5.95 7.98 -5.81
N LEU A 69 -5.16 7.67 -4.78
CA LEU A 69 -3.71 7.60 -4.87
C LEU A 69 -3.27 6.58 -5.92
N ILE A 70 -3.84 5.37 -5.90
CA ILE A 70 -3.53 4.33 -6.88
C ILE A 70 -3.91 4.78 -8.29
N PHE A 71 -5.11 5.32 -8.49
CA PHE A 71 -5.50 5.83 -9.81
C PHE A 71 -4.58 6.95 -10.30
N SER A 72 -4.26 7.92 -9.43
CA SER A 72 -3.35 9.02 -9.75
C SER A 72 -1.95 8.53 -10.11
N ALA A 73 -1.43 7.52 -9.42
CA ALA A 73 -0.16 6.89 -9.75
C ALA A 73 -0.20 6.21 -11.11
N LEU A 74 -1.25 5.44 -11.40
CA LEU A 74 -1.43 4.73 -12.67
C LEU A 74 -1.66 5.67 -13.85
N THR A 75 -2.17 6.88 -13.64
CA THR A 75 -2.32 7.88 -14.71
C THR A 75 -1.08 8.77 -14.88
N THR A 76 -0.30 8.98 -13.81
CA THR A 76 0.88 9.86 -13.84
C THR A 76 2.16 9.14 -14.25
N LEU A 77 2.35 7.90 -13.82
CA LEU A 77 3.56 7.13 -14.11
C LEU A 77 3.50 6.53 -15.53
N GLU A 78 4.66 6.41 -16.17
CA GLU A 78 4.80 5.78 -17.48
C GLU A 78 6.04 4.89 -17.52
N GLY A 79 6.08 3.97 -18.49
CA GLY A 79 7.22 3.06 -18.71
C GLY A 79 7.58 2.20 -17.50
N GLU A 80 8.88 2.07 -17.25
CA GLU A 80 9.47 1.26 -16.17
C GLU A 80 8.95 1.67 -14.79
N ARG A 81 8.83 2.97 -14.53
CA ARG A 81 8.33 3.49 -13.24
C ARG A 81 6.91 3.04 -12.92
N LYS A 82 6.05 2.94 -13.95
CA LYS A 82 4.69 2.40 -13.81
C LYS A 82 4.73 0.90 -13.54
N GLN A 83 5.65 0.17 -14.19
CA GLN A 83 5.83 -1.26 -13.96
C GLN A 83 6.29 -1.51 -12.52
N ASP A 84 7.31 -0.78 -12.05
CA ASP A 84 7.82 -0.89 -10.67
C ASP A 84 6.74 -0.59 -9.64
N PHE A 85 5.96 0.48 -9.85
CA PHE A 85 4.85 0.81 -8.97
C PHE A 85 3.82 -0.31 -8.90
N VAL A 86 3.43 -0.88 -10.05
CA VAL A 86 2.48 -1.99 -10.12
C VAL A 86 3.05 -3.25 -9.47
N MET A 87 4.34 -3.54 -9.66
CA MET A 87 5.00 -4.71 -9.07
C MET A 87 5.05 -4.61 -7.55
N ILE A 88 5.44 -3.45 -7.01
CA ILE A 88 5.38 -3.19 -5.57
C ILE A 88 3.94 -3.32 -5.09
N TYR A 89 2.97 -2.79 -5.85
CA TYR A 89 1.58 -2.86 -5.46
C TYR A 89 1.07 -4.31 -5.34
N ILE A 90 1.39 -5.14 -6.33
CA ILE A 90 1.03 -6.56 -6.34
C ILE A 90 1.78 -7.32 -5.25
N MET A 91 3.05 -7.02 -5.00
CA MET A 91 3.83 -7.65 -3.94
C MET A 91 3.18 -7.45 -2.57
N VAL A 92 2.80 -6.22 -2.24
CA VAL A 92 2.09 -5.92 -0.99
C VAL A 92 0.72 -6.61 -0.93
N PHE A 93 0.05 -6.78 -2.07
CA PHE A 93 -1.20 -7.57 -2.16
C PHE A 93 -0.97 -9.06 -1.91
N MET A 94 0.14 -9.63 -2.38
CA MET A 94 0.45 -11.05 -2.16
C MET A 94 0.91 -11.31 -0.72
N GLU A 95 1.73 -10.44 -0.13
CA GLU A 95 2.20 -10.56 1.27
C GLU A 95 1.06 -10.46 2.30
N THR A 96 -0.02 -9.77 1.96
CA THR A 96 -1.20 -9.68 2.84
C THR A 96 -2.17 -10.84 2.67
N ALA A 97 -2.05 -11.63 1.59
CA ALA A 97 -2.99 -12.70 1.27
C ALA A 97 -2.66 -14.07 1.91
N GLU A 98 -1.53 -14.18 2.60
CA GLU A 98 -1.08 -15.36 3.36
C GLU A 98 -1.42 -15.25 4.86
#